data_AF-A0A972EG79-F1
#
_entry.id   AF-A0A972EG79-F1
#
_cell.length_a   1.000
_cell.length_b   1.000
_cell.length_c   1.000
_cell.angle_alpha   90.00
_cell.angle_beta   90.00
_cell.angle_gamma   90.00
#
_symmetry.space_group_name_H-M   'P 1'
#
loop_
_entity.id
_entity.type
_entity.pdbx_description
1 polymer ?
#
loop_
_entity_poly.entity_id
_entity_poly.type
_entity_poly.pdbx_seq_one_letter_code
_entity_poly.pdbx_strand_id
1 'polypeptide(L)' 'MKKRLLIIVGPTAVGKTDIGIILANKLNGEIISADSMQIYKNM' A
#
# COMPACT_ATOMS: atom_id res chain seq x y z
N MET A 1 -9.92 -16.71 13.99
CA MET A 1 -8.60 -16.60 13.34
C MET A 1 -8.29 -15.13 13.06
N LYS A 2 -7.05 -14.67 13.29
CA LYS A 2 -6.64 -13.27 13.02
C LYS A 2 -6.14 -13.15 11.59
N LYS A 3 -6.62 -12.17 10.83
CA LYS A 3 -6.11 -11.88 9.48
C LYS A 3 -4.69 -11.30 9.59
N ARG A 4 -3.79 -11.70 8.69
CA ARG A 4 -2.45 -11.10 8.57
C ARG A 4 -2.56 -9.76 7.84
N LEU A 5 -1.80 -8.77 8.30
CA LEU A 5 -1.71 -7.44 7.70
C LEU A 5 -0.23 -7.10 7.51
N LEU A 6 0.14 -6.67 6.31
CA LEU A 6 1.45 -6.14 6.00
C LEU A 6 1.34 -4.62 5.86
N ILE A 7 2.23 -3.88 6.51
CA ILE A 7 2.23 -2.41 6.49
C ILE A 7 3.55 -1.95 5.88
N ILE A 8 3.48 -1.10 4.85
CA ILE A 8 4.63 -0.51 4.16
C ILE A 8 4.64 0.98 4.47
N VAL A 9 5.56 1.43 5.31
CA VAL A 9 5.69 2.83 5.75
C VAL A 9 7.00 3.44 5.26
N GLY A 10 7.06 4.77 5.22
CA GLY A 10 8.25 5.52 4.83
C GLY A 10 7.92 6.87 4.19
N PRO A 11 8.91 7.76 3.97
CA PRO A 11 8.70 9.09 3.40
C PRO A 11 8.08 9.07 2.00
N THR A 12 7.53 10.21 1.55
CA THR A 12 7.05 10.36 0.17
C THR A 12 8.19 10.10 -0.84
N ALA A 13 7.86 9.55 -2.01
CA ALA A 13 8.79 9.27 -3.11
C ALA A 13 9.90 8.21 -2.89
N VAL A 14 9.86 7.42 -1.80
CA VAL A 14 10.85 6.34 -1.54
C VAL A 14 10.56 5.00 -2.23
N GLY A 15 9.59 4.94 -3.16
CA GLY A 15 9.25 3.69 -3.89
C GLY A 15 8.28 2.74 -3.20
N LYS A 16 7.49 3.21 -2.22
CA LYS A 16 6.51 2.37 -1.48
C LYS A 16 5.45 1.74 -2.39
N THR A 17 4.99 2.48 -3.40
CA THR A 17 3.98 2.00 -4.35
C THR A 17 4.52 0.81 -5.16
N ASP A 18 5.75 0.92 -5.66
CA ASP A 18 6.37 -0.11 -6.50
C ASP A 18 6.51 -1.43 -5.72
N ILE A 19 7.03 -1.36 -4.50
CA ILE A 19 7.19 -2.56 -3.66
C ILE A 19 5.83 -3.12 -3.20
N GLY A 20 4.84 -2.25 -2.95
CA GLY A 20 3.48 -2.67 -2.61
C GLY A 20 2.82 -3.50 -3.73
N ILE A 21 2.97 -3.07 -4.98
CA ILE A 21 2.45 -3.80 -6.16
C ILE A 21 3.14 -5.16 -6.32
N ILE A 22 4.47 -5.19 -6.18
CA ILE A 22 5.24 -6.45 -6.28
C ILE A 22 4.80 -7.43 -5.20
N LEU A 23 4.63 -6.97 -3.96
CA LEU A 23 4.25 -7.81 -2.83
C LEU A 23 2.79 -8.28 -2.92
N ALA A 24 1.86 -7.43 -3.36
CA ALA A 24 0.47 -7.81 -3.58
C ALA A 24 0.35 -8.96 -4.59
N ASN A 25 1.07 -8.87 -5.72
CA ASN A 25 1.12 -9.94 -6.72
C ASN A 25 1.73 -11.24 -6.16
N LYS A 26 2.84 -11.15 -5.42
CA LYS A 26 3.52 -12.32 -4.84
C LYS A 26 2.71 -13.01 -3.74
N LEU A 27 1.94 -12.24 -2.98
CA LEU A 27 1.17 -12.73 -1.83
C LEU A 27 -0.29 -13.04 -2.17
N ASN A 28 -0.71 -12.80 -3.42
CA ASN A 28 -2.11 -12.81 -3.82
C ASN A 28 -2.98 -11.98 -2.85
N GLY A 29 -2.52 -10.75 -2.58
CA GLY A 29 -3.10 -9.85 -1.61
C GLY A 29 -3.67 -8.58 -2.24
N GLU A 30 -4.42 -7.84 -1.45
CA GLU A 30 -5.03 -6.57 -1.83
C GLU A 30 -4.24 -5.39 -1.24
N ILE A 31 -4.22 -4.27 -1.96
CA ILE A 31 -3.58 -3.04 -1.51
C ILE A 31 -4.66 -2.09 -1.00
N ILE A 32 -4.44 -1.53 0.18
CA ILE A 32 -5.25 -0.44 0.74
C ILE A 32 -4.31 0.77 0.90
N SER A 33 -4.65 1.89 0.26
CA SER A 33 -3.89 3.13 0.47
C SER A 33 -4.13 3.65 1.89
N ALA A 34 -3.04 3.99 2.57
CA ALA A 34 -3.04 4.63 3.89
C ALA A 34 -2.58 6.10 3.81
N ASP A 35 -2.58 6.68 2.61
CA ASP A 35 -2.23 8.08 2.38
C ASP A 35 -3.48 8.97 2.53
N SER A 36 -3.40 9.97 3.41
CA SER A 36 -4.52 10.87 3.70
C SER A 36 -4.90 11.79 2.54
N MET A 37 -4.03 11.97 1.55
CA MET A 37 -4.27 12.83 0.39
C MET A 37 -4.88 12.07 -0.79
N GLN A 38 -4.63 10.76 -0.91
CA GLN A 38 -5.14 9.96 -2.04
C GLN A 38 -6.63 9.61 -1.98
N ILE A 39 -7.31 9.97 -0.88
CA ILE A 39 -8.77 9.77 -0.74
C ILE A 39 -9.59 10.77 -1.56
N TYR A 40 -9.00 11.93 -1.88
CA TYR A 40 -9.69 13.00 -2.57
C TYR A 40 -9.59 12.80 -4.09
N LYS A 41 -10.74 12.84 -4.76
CA LYS A 41 -10.80 12.77 -6.21
C LYS A 41 -10.41 14.13 -6.81
N ASN A 42 -9.63 14.12 -7.88
CA ASN A 42 -9.19 15.30 -8.61
C ASN A 42 -8.28 16.27 -7.82
N MET A 43 -7.66 15.78 -6.74
CA MET A 43 -6.52 16.47 -6.12
C MET A 43 -5.21 16.20 -6.88
#